data_AF-A0A831PBU3-F1
#
_entry.id   AF-A0A831PBU3-F1
#
_cell.length_a   1.000
_cell.length_b   1.000
_cell.length_c   1.000
_cell.angle_alpha   90.00
_cell.angle_beta   90.00
_cell.angle_gamma   90.00
#
_symmetry.space_group_name_H-M   'P 1'
#
loop_
_entity.id
_entity.type
_entity.pdbx_description
1 polymer ?
#
loop_
_entity_poly.entity_id
_entity_poly.type
_entity_poly.pdbx_seq_one_letter_code
_entity_poly.pdbx_strand_id
1 'polypeptide(L)'
;MAQNYLEYYHKYVILKSMFQNFILKQMLKKQGVPPEQIDLLLRAMNKKPELFKKIAEEVKKEMDSGKNQQQAAMEIFSKYRDELSEVLK
;
A
#
# COMPACT_ATOMS: atom_id res chain seq x y z
N MET A 1 -15.27 14.85 28.91
CA MET A 1 -14.21 15.49 28.09
C MET A 1 -13.36 14.47 27.33
N ALA A 2 -12.88 13.38 27.96
CA ALA A 2 -12.05 12.36 27.30
C ALA A 2 -12.72 11.56 26.15
N GLN A 3 -14.04 11.31 26.22
CA GLN A 3 -14.77 10.54 25.19
C GLN A 3 -14.80 11.24 23.81
N ASN A 4 -14.94 12.57 23.76
CA ASN A 4 -14.93 13.34 22.51
C ASN A 4 -13.57 13.29 21.78
N TYR A 5 -12.46 13.18 22.52
CA TYR A 5 -11.12 13.06 21.92
C TYR A 5 -10.93 11.70 21.25
N LEU A 6 -11.39 10.63 21.89
CA LEU A 6 -11.34 9.28 21.34
C LEU A 6 -12.20 9.13 20.08
N GLU A 7 -13.37 9.77 20.05
CA GLU A 7 -14.25 9.77 18.89
C GLU A 7 -13.68 10.61 17.73
N TYR A 8 -13.10 11.77 18.02
CA TYR A 8 -12.40 12.59 17.04
C TYR A 8 -11.20 11.87 16.43
N TYR A 9 -10.40 11.19 17.26
CA TYR A 9 -9.22 10.45 16.81
C TYR A 9 -9.63 9.27 15.92
N HIS A 10 -10.67 8.52 16.30
CA HIS A 10 -11.23 7.46 15.45
C HIS A 10 -11.71 8.01 14.11
N LYS A 11 -12.51 9.08 14.13
CA LYS A 11 -13.03 9.70 12.90
C LYS A 11 -11.91 10.21 11.99
N TYR A 12 -10.86 10.81 12.57
CA TYR A 12 -9.71 11.30 11.82
C TYR A 12 -8.88 10.17 11.21
N VAL A 13 -8.60 9.10 11.97
CA VAL A 13 -7.86 7.92 11.48
C VAL A 13 -8.63 7.22 10.35
N ILE A 14 -9.95 7.05 10.50
CA ILE A 14 -10.82 6.47 9.48
C ILE A 14 -10.84 7.34 8.22
N LEU A 15 -11.01 8.65 8.37
CA LEU A 15 -11.01 9.60 7.24
C LEU A 15 -9.67 9.62 6.50
N LYS A 16 -8.56 9.58 7.24
CA LYS A 16 -7.19 9.51 6.67
C LYS A 16 -6.99 8.23 5.85
N SER A 17 -7.39 7.08 6.38
CA SER A 17 -7.28 5.79 5.66
C SER A 17 -8.14 5.75 4.39
N MET A 18 -9.38 6.24 4.45
CA MET A 18 -10.27 6.33 3.28
C MET A 18 -9.68 7.20 2.17
N PHE A 19 -9.12 8.35 2.54
CA PHE A 19 -8.49 9.27 1.58
C PHE A 19 -7.22 8.69 0.95
N GLN A 20 -6.37 8.03 1.74
CA GLN A 20 -5.18 7.34 1.23
C GLN A 20 -5.53 6.26 0.21
N ASN A 21 -6.54 5.44 0.51
CA ASN A 21 -7.02 4.40 -0.40
C ASN A 21 -7.57 5.00 -1.70
N PHE A 22 -8.29 6.13 -1.62
CA PHE A 22 -8.81 6.83 -2.80
C PHE A 22 -7.70 7.37 -3.70
N ILE A 23 -6.69 8.05 -3.13
CA ILE A 23 -5.53 8.55 -3.89
C ILE A 23 -4.78 7.40 -4.56
N LEU A 24 -4.50 6.34 -3.81
CA LEU A 24 -3.78 5.18 -4.34
C LEU A 24 -4.54 4.52 -5.48
N LYS A 25 -5.86 4.34 -5.35
CA LYS A 25 -6.74 3.83 -6.41
C LYS A 25 -6.66 4.70 -7.67
N GLN A 26 -6.70 6.03 -7.53
CA GLN A 26 -6.59 6.95 -8.66
C GLN A 26 -5.20 6.90 -9.33
N MET A 27 -4.14 6.79 -8.54
CA MET A 27 -2.77 6.67 -9.07
C MET A 27 -2.58 5.37 -9.86
N LEU A 28 -3.03 4.23 -9.32
CA LEU A 28 -2.92 2.93 -9.99
C LEU A 28 -3.74 2.89 -11.29
N LYS A 29 -4.94 3.49 -11.30
CA LYS A 29 -5.73 3.66 -12.53
C LYS A 29 -4.97 4.46 -13.59
N LYS A 30 -4.29 5.55 -13.19
CA LYS A 30 -3.45 6.34 -14.09
C LYS A 30 -2.23 5.58 -14.61
N GLN A 31 -1.71 4.63 -13.85
CA GLN A 31 -0.65 3.72 -14.29
C GLN A 31 -1.15 2.57 -15.20
N GLY A 32 -2.44 2.53 -15.52
CA GLY A 32 -3.03 1.54 -16.43
C GLY A 32 -3.39 0.22 -15.75
N VAL A 33 -3.40 0.14 -14.42
CA VAL A 33 -3.77 -1.07 -13.70
C VAL A 33 -5.30 -1.27 -13.80
N PRO A 34 -5.78 -2.46 -14.21
CA PRO A 34 -7.22 -2.75 -14.28
C PRO A 34 -7.92 -2.60 -12.91
N PRO A 35 -9.17 -2.12 -12.87
CA PRO A 35 -9.88 -1.83 -11.62
C PRO A 35 -10.01 -3.06 -10.70
N GLU A 36 -10.17 -4.25 -11.26
CA GLU A 36 -10.25 -5.51 -10.52
C GLU A 36 -8.94 -5.81 -9.77
N GLN A 37 -7.79 -5.54 -10.41
CA GLN A 37 -6.47 -5.73 -9.81
C GLN A 37 -6.21 -4.69 -8.72
N ILE A 38 -6.71 -3.46 -8.89
CA ILE A 38 -6.60 -2.41 -7.87
C ILE A 38 -7.37 -2.79 -6.62
N ASP A 39 -8.61 -3.29 -6.77
CA ASP A 39 -9.41 -3.70 -5.61
C ASP A 39 -8.80 -4.94 -4.91
N LEU A 40 -8.18 -5.85 -5.65
CA LEU A 40 -7.39 -6.96 -5.09
C LEU A 40 -6.19 -6.45 -4.28
N LEU A 41 -5.41 -5.52 -4.83
CA LEU A 41 -4.26 -4.91 -4.15
C LEU A 41 -4.68 -4.17 -2.88
N LEU A 42 -5.76 -3.38 -2.93
CA LEU A 42 -6.27 -2.67 -1.76
C LEU A 42 -6.73 -3.64 -0.65
N ARG A 43 -7.36 -4.76 -1.01
CA ARG A 43 -7.73 -5.82 -0.05
C ARG A 43 -6.49 -6.45 0.56
N ALA A 44 -5.48 -6.75 -0.24
CA ALA A 44 -4.21 -7.31 0.24
C ALA A 44 -3.49 -6.35 1.20
N MET A 45 -3.45 -5.05 0.87
CA MET A 45 -2.89 -4.00 1.72
C MET A 45 -3.63 -3.89 3.06
N ASN A 46 -4.96 -4.00 3.05
CA ASN A 46 -5.75 -3.98 4.29
C ASN A 46 -5.52 -5.25 5.14
N LYS A 47 -5.31 -6.41 4.52
CA LYS A 47 -5.01 -7.67 5.23
C LYS A 47 -3.64 -7.64 5.90
N LYS A 48 -2.60 -7.14 5.22
CA LYS A 48 -1.21 -7.15 5.73
C LYS A 48 -0.49 -5.81 5.48
N PRO A 49 -0.92 -4.70 6.12
CA PRO A 49 -0.41 -3.35 5.83
C PRO A 49 1.08 -3.20 6.11
N GLU A 50 1.59 -3.89 7.13
CA GLU A 50 3.00 -3.95 7.50
C GLU A 50 3.89 -4.47 6.36
N LEU A 51 3.43 -5.49 5.61
CA LEU A 51 4.17 -6.04 4.47
C LEU A 51 4.34 -4.98 3.36
N PHE A 52 3.25 -4.29 3.01
CA PHE A 52 3.29 -3.28 1.96
C PHE A 52 4.08 -2.05 2.36
N LYS A 53 4.07 -1.68 3.64
CA LYS A 53 4.94 -0.63 4.17
C LYS A 53 6.43 -0.99 4.00
N LYS A 54 6.82 -2.21 4.38
CA LYS A 54 8.20 -2.70 4.20
C LYS A 54 8.60 -2.74 2.73
N ILE A 55 7.74 -3.24 1.86
CA ILE A 55 7.99 -3.25 0.40
C ILE A 55 8.22 -1.83 -0.11
N ALA A 56 7.38 -0.86 0.27
CA ALA A 56 7.53 0.52 -0.16
C ALA A 56 8.83 1.17 0.35
N GLU A 57 9.21 0.91 1.60
CA GLU A 57 10.47 1.39 2.19
C GLU A 57 11.68 0.78 1.48
N GLU A 58 11.67 -0.52 1.19
CA GLU A 58 12.77 -1.18 0.46
C GLU A 58 12.86 -0.73 -0.99
N VAL A 59 11.73 -0.59 -1.71
CA VAL A 59 11.74 -0.05 -3.08
C VAL A 59 12.31 1.36 -3.10
N LYS A 60 11.92 2.21 -2.14
CA LYS A 60 12.49 3.56 -2.02
C LYS A 60 14.00 3.52 -1.77
N LYS A 61 14.46 2.64 -0.87
CA LYS A 61 15.88 2.47 -0.59
C LYS A 61 16.68 2.02 -1.81
N GLU A 62 16.13 1.11 -2.61
CA GLU A 62 16.72 0.66 -3.87
C GLU A 62 16.74 1.79 -4.93
N MET A 63 15.69 2.60 -5.00
CA MET A 63 15.68 3.80 -5.86
C MET A 63 16.72 4.83 -5.42
N ASP A 64 16.83 5.09 -4.12
CA ASP A 64 17.82 6.00 -3.52
C ASP A 64 19.27 5.50 -3.77
N SER A 65 19.45 4.19 -3.99
CA SER A 65 20.73 3.59 -4.39
C SER A 65 21.09 3.80 -5.88
N GLY A 66 20.19 4.42 -6.65
CA GLY A 66 20.39 4.71 -8.08
C GLY A 66 19.74 3.71 -9.03
N LYS A 67 19.01 2.69 -8.52
CA LYS A 67 18.24 1.79 -9.39
C LYS A 67 17.00 2.50 -9.93
N ASN A 68 16.58 2.14 -11.14
CA ASN A 68 15.32 2.65 -11.66
C ASN A 68 14.13 2.07 -10.86
N GLN A 69 13.01 2.80 -10.84
CA GLN A 69 11.82 2.41 -10.08
C GLN A 69 11.30 1.00 -10.45
N GLN A 70 11.35 0.63 -11.73
CA GLN A 70 10.83 -0.65 -12.21
C GLN A 70 11.70 -1.83 -11.78
N GLN A 71 13.02 -1.69 -11.82
CA GLN A 71 14.01 -2.67 -11.37
C GLN A 71 13.94 -2.85 -9.85
N ALA A 72 13.94 -1.74 -9.11
CA ALA A 72 13.76 -1.74 -7.67
C ALA A 72 12.46 -2.45 -7.27
N ALA A 73 11.34 -2.08 -7.90
CA ALA A 73 10.06 -2.71 -7.64
C ALA A 73 10.09 -4.22 -7.94
N MET A 74 10.64 -4.63 -9.09
CA MET A 74 10.68 -6.04 -9.50
C MET A 74 11.52 -6.90 -8.55
N GLU A 75 12.67 -6.40 -8.09
CA GLU A 75 13.55 -7.10 -7.16
C GLU A 75 12.91 -7.29 -5.80
N ILE A 76 12.32 -6.23 -5.23
CA ILE A 76 11.63 -6.30 -3.94
C ILE A 76 10.37 -7.16 -4.03
N PHE A 77 9.57 -7.04 -5.10
CA PHE A 77 8.41 -7.92 -5.28
C PHE A 77 8.81 -9.39 -5.42
N SER A 78 9.94 -9.68 -6.07
CA SER A 78 10.47 -11.05 -6.15
C SER A 78 10.88 -11.57 -4.77
N LYS A 79 11.52 -10.73 -3.95
CA LYS A 79 11.91 -11.06 -2.57
C LYS A 79 10.70 -11.36 -1.67
N TYR A 80 9.59 -10.64 -1.85
CA TYR A 80 8.37 -10.80 -1.05
C TYR A 80 7.30 -11.66 -1.73
N ARG A 81 7.64 -12.39 -2.81
CA ARG A 81 6.69 -13.13 -3.64
C ARG A 81 5.82 -14.10 -2.84
N ASP A 82 6.42 -14.86 -1.94
CA ASP A 82 5.72 -15.87 -1.16
C ASP A 82 4.72 -15.24 -0.18
N GLU A 83 5.13 -14.17 0.51
CA GLU A 83 4.25 -13.42 1.41
C GLU A 83 3.12 -12.72 0.65
N LEU A 84 3.40 -12.16 -0.53
CA LEU A 84 2.39 -11.56 -1.39
C LEU A 84 1.40 -12.63 -1.88
N SER A 85 1.88 -13.81 -2.25
CA SER A 85 1.03 -14.92 -2.66
C SER A 85 0.10 -15.37 -1.54
N GLU A 86 0.58 -15.44 -0.30
CA GLU A 86 -0.23 -15.79 0.87
C GLU A 86 -1.35 -14.79 1.12
N VAL A 87 -1.08 -13.49 0.94
CA VAL A 87 -2.06 -12.42 1.17
C VAL A 87 -3.09 -12.31 0.03
N LEU A 88 -2.67 -12.65 -1.19
CA LEU A 88 -3.49 -12.60 -2.42
C LEU A 88 -4.37 -13.84 -2.63
N LYS A 89 -4.09 -14.95 -1.95
CA LYS A 89 -5.00 -16.10 -1.83
C LYS A 89 -6.30 -15.71 -1.08
#